data_AF-A0A835G5S9-F1
#
_entry.id   AF-A0A835G5S9-F1
#
_cell.length_a   1.000
_cell.length_b   1.000
_cell.length_c   1.000
_cell.angle_alpha   90.00
_cell.angle_beta   90.00
_cell.angle_gamma   90.00
#
_symmetry.space_group_name_H-M   'P 1'
#
loop_
_entity.id
_entity.type
_entity.pdbx_description
1 polymer ?
#
loop_
_entity_poly.entity_id
_entity_poly.type
_entity_poly.pdbx_seq_one_letter_code
_entity_poly.pdbx_strand_id
1 'polypeptide(L)'
;MKLTPLSTISVLDIYIYRRVAHNMVSYILPICLFIAALTIVSAVPADQTPFDCPENERYIKCDLEVCFKTCDHLKNFPPCPSIAAGCFKPACLCKDGYLRNAEGKCVPTDQCNDNRLPVAD
;
A
#
# COMPACT_ATOMS: atom_id res chain seq x y z
N MET A 1 43.20 25.59 -52.66
CA MET A 1 43.24 24.63 -51.53
C MET A 1 44.05 25.27 -50.40
N LYS A 2 43.43 26.03 -49.49
CA LYS A 2 44.11 26.56 -48.29
C LYS A 2 43.67 25.71 -47.11
N LEU A 3 44.56 24.84 -46.65
CA LEU A 3 44.43 24.10 -45.40
C LEU A 3 44.61 25.11 -44.25
N THR A 4 43.59 25.30 -43.42
CA THR A 4 43.70 26.07 -42.17
C THR A 4 44.13 25.14 -41.03
N PRO A 5 45.02 25.61 -40.12
CA PRO A 5 45.65 24.75 -39.13
C PRO A 5 44.70 24.40 -37.98
N LEU A 6 44.79 23.14 -37.56
CA LEU A 6 44.09 22.55 -36.43
C LEU A 6 44.78 22.96 -35.11
N SER A 7 44.73 24.22 -34.70
CA SER A 7 45.48 24.64 -33.51
C SER A 7 44.94 25.90 -32.82
N THR A 8 43.76 25.86 -32.20
CA THR A 8 43.38 26.82 -31.14
C THR A 8 42.32 26.23 -30.19
N ILE A 9 42.67 25.20 -29.41
CA ILE A 9 41.93 24.91 -28.17
C ILE A 9 42.78 25.50 -27.05
N SER A 10 42.30 26.56 -26.38
CA SER A 10 43.08 27.22 -25.33
C SER A 10 43.07 26.39 -24.04
N VAL A 11 44.11 26.51 -23.21
CA VAL A 11 44.19 25.82 -21.89
C VAL A 11 43.01 26.21 -20.98
N LEU A 12 42.45 27.40 -21.18
CA LEU A 12 41.25 27.89 -20.50
C LEU A 12 39.99 27.10 -20.91
N ASP A 13 39.84 26.74 -22.19
CA ASP A 13 38.70 25.97 -22.69
C ASP A 13 38.69 24.54 -22.13
N ILE A 14 39.87 23.92 -22.02
CA ILE A 14 40.04 22.60 -21.38
C ILE A 14 39.72 22.69 -19.89
N TYR A 15 40.16 23.75 -19.20
CA TYR A 15 39.89 23.96 -17.78
C TYR A 15 38.40 24.21 -17.51
N ILE A 16 37.72 25.00 -18.36
CA ILE A 16 36.28 25.24 -18.29
C ILE A 16 35.52 23.94 -18.58
N TYR A 17 35.87 23.18 -19.62
CA TYR A 17 35.26 21.88 -19.90
C TYR A 17 35.46 20.89 -18.76
N ARG A 18 36.66 20.84 -18.17
CA ARG A 18 36.98 19.96 -17.03
C ARG A 18 36.26 20.40 -15.75
N ARG A 19 36.03 21.70 -15.54
CA ARG A 19 35.27 22.26 -14.39
C ARG A 19 33.76 22.09 -14.54
N VAL A 20 33.24 22.27 -15.75
CA VAL A 20 31.83 21.98 -16.11
C VAL A 20 31.59 20.48 -16.02
N ALA A 21 32.50 19.64 -16.54
CA ALA A 21 32.44 18.20 -16.40
C ALA A 21 32.57 17.76 -14.94
N HIS A 22 33.43 18.37 -14.12
CA HIS A 22 33.55 18.06 -12.69
C HIS A 22 32.28 18.43 -11.91
N ASN A 23 31.68 19.59 -12.21
CA ASN A 23 30.39 19.99 -11.63
C ASN A 23 29.25 19.09 -12.14
N MET A 24 29.19 18.79 -13.43
CA MET A 24 28.23 17.85 -14.02
C MET A 24 28.38 16.48 -13.38
N VAL A 25 29.60 15.94 -13.22
CA VAL A 25 29.87 14.66 -12.54
C VAL A 25 29.52 14.72 -11.05
N SER A 26 29.75 15.86 -10.40
CA SER A 26 29.38 16.12 -9.01
C SER A 26 27.86 16.17 -8.79
N TYR A 27 27.08 16.53 -9.82
CA TYR A 27 25.61 16.47 -9.78
C TYR A 27 25.06 15.15 -10.33
N ILE A 28 25.74 14.49 -11.26
CA ILE A 28 25.35 13.19 -11.84
C ILE A 28 25.34 12.11 -10.74
N LEU A 29 26.37 12.05 -9.90
CA LEU A 29 26.43 11.09 -8.79
C LEU A 29 25.22 11.19 -7.83
N PRO A 30 24.90 12.36 -7.24
CA PRO A 30 23.73 12.50 -6.38
C PRO A 30 22.41 12.36 -7.15
N ILE A 31 22.31 12.82 -8.41
CA ILE A 31 21.10 12.62 -9.24
C ILE A 31 20.87 11.12 -9.49
N CYS A 32 21.91 10.36 -9.83
CA CYS A 32 21.83 8.91 -9.99
C CYS A 32 21.44 8.20 -8.68
N LEU A 33 21.98 8.64 -7.55
CA LEU A 33 21.60 8.12 -6.22
C LEU A 33 20.14 8.44 -5.87
N PHE A 34 19.66 9.65 -6.18
CA PHE A 34 18.26 10.03 -6.01
C PHE A 34 17.33 9.23 -6.93
N ILE A 35 17.69 9.04 -8.20
CA ILE A 35 16.92 8.21 -9.14
C ILE A 35 16.89 6.75 -8.65
N ALA A 36 18.02 6.22 -8.20
CA ALA A 36 18.10 4.88 -7.60
C ALA A 36 17.25 4.77 -6.31
N ALA A 37 17.21 5.80 -5.47
CA ALA A 37 16.34 5.85 -4.30
C ALA A 37 14.84 5.89 -4.69
N LEU A 38 14.49 6.66 -5.72
CA LEU A 38 13.11 6.77 -6.22
C LEU A 38 12.61 5.48 -6.89
N THR A 39 13.47 4.73 -7.58
CA THR A 39 13.09 3.40 -8.11
C THR A 39 12.88 2.38 -6.99
N ILE A 40 13.63 2.47 -5.88
CA ILE A 40 13.44 1.61 -4.70
C ILE A 40 12.08 1.84 -4.03
N VAL A 41 11.56 3.08 -4.03
CA VAL A 41 10.22 3.41 -3.46
C VAL A 41 9.07 2.71 -4.19
N SER A 42 9.24 2.31 -5.46
CA SER A 42 8.21 1.60 -6.21
C SER A 42 8.06 0.12 -5.80
N ALA A 43 8.99 -0.41 -5.01
CA ALA A 43 8.97 -1.79 -4.52
C ALA A 43 8.39 -1.91 -3.10
N VAL A 44 7.51 -0.98 -2.68
CA VAL A 44 6.63 -1.25 -1.53
C VAL A 44 5.79 -2.47 -1.94
N PRO A 45 5.95 -3.63 -1.29
CA PRO A 45 5.13 -4.78 -1.61
C PRO A 45 3.68 -4.34 -1.40
N ALA A 46 2.86 -4.44 -2.46
CA ALA A 46 1.43 -4.42 -2.30
C ALA A 46 1.09 -5.39 -1.15
N ASP A 47 0.26 -4.93 -0.22
CA ASP A 47 -0.24 -5.72 0.90
C ASP A 47 -0.54 -7.13 0.38
N GLN A 48 0.26 -8.12 0.82
CA GLN A 48 0.21 -9.46 0.24
C GLN A 48 -1.04 -10.15 0.78
N THR A 49 -2.18 -9.86 0.17
CA THR A 49 -3.43 -10.58 0.41
C THR A 49 -3.36 -11.89 -0.37
N PRO A 50 -3.38 -13.07 0.29
CA PRO A 50 -3.25 -14.36 -0.40
C PRO A 50 -4.44 -14.68 -1.32
N PHE A 51 -5.55 -13.97 -1.15
CA PHE A 51 -6.80 -14.14 -1.91
C PHE A 51 -7.61 -12.84 -1.90
N ASP A 52 -8.47 -12.70 -2.91
CA ASP A 52 -9.45 -11.61 -2.99
C ASP A 52 -10.66 -11.90 -2.12
N CYS A 53 -11.19 -10.86 -1.48
CA CYS A 53 -12.41 -10.96 -0.69
C CYS A 53 -13.66 -10.60 -1.51
N PRO A 54 -14.83 -11.15 -1.13
CA PRO A 54 -16.11 -10.78 -1.75
C PRO A 54 -16.45 -9.29 -1.63
N GLU A 55 -17.52 -8.88 -2.30
CA GLU A 55 -18.04 -7.52 -2.19
C GLU A 55 -18.32 -7.14 -0.72
N ASN A 56 -17.98 -5.90 -0.36
CA ASN A 56 -18.13 -5.35 1.00
C ASN A 56 -17.33 -6.07 2.09
N GLU A 57 -16.34 -6.88 1.70
CA GLU A 57 -15.40 -7.53 2.60
C GLU A 57 -13.97 -7.02 2.35
N ARG A 58 -13.11 -7.18 3.35
CA ARG A 58 -11.67 -6.93 3.25
C ARG A 58 -10.89 -8.06 3.91
N TYR A 59 -9.69 -8.30 3.38
CA TYR A 59 -8.75 -9.21 4.01
C TYR A 59 -8.27 -8.63 5.33
N ILE A 60 -8.30 -9.45 6.38
CA ILE A 60 -7.70 -9.15 7.68
C ILE A 60 -6.78 -10.30 8.05
N LYS A 61 -5.57 -9.96 8.54
CA LYS A 61 -4.54 -10.94 8.93
C LYS A 61 -4.89 -11.67 10.23
N CYS A 62 -5.57 -11.01 11.16
CA CYS A 62 -6.03 -11.58 12.41
C CYS A 62 -7.49 -11.19 12.65
N ASP A 63 -8.40 -12.13 12.41
CA ASP A 63 -9.84 -11.90 12.55
C ASP A 63 -10.29 -11.50 13.98
N LEU A 64 -9.44 -11.68 14.99
CA LEU A 64 -9.69 -11.25 16.38
C LEU A 64 -9.56 -9.73 16.57
N GLU A 65 -8.98 -9.01 15.60
CA GLU A 65 -8.92 -7.53 15.58
C GLU A 65 -10.30 -6.88 15.48
N VAL A 66 -11.29 -7.62 14.97
CA VAL A 66 -12.66 -7.15 14.84
C VAL A 66 -13.55 -7.96 15.79
N CYS A 67 -14.12 -7.29 16.79
CA CYS A 67 -15.01 -7.96 17.74
C CYS A 67 -16.44 -8.15 17.20
N PHE A 68 -16.98 -7.10 16.56
CA PHE A 68 -18.34 -7.10 16.01
C PHE A 68 -18.30 -7.50 14.54
N LYS A 69 -18.75 -8.71 14.21
CA LYS A 69 -18.65 -9.30 12.86
C LYS A 69 -20.01 -9.53 12.21
N THR A 70 -21.04 -9.77 13.01
CA THR A 70 -22.39 -10.12 12.55
C THR A 70 -23.42 -9.14 13.10
N CYS A 71 -24.58 -9.05 12.45
CA CYS A 71 -25.70 -8.26 12.93
C CYS A 71 -26.18 -8.71 14.33
N ASP A 72 -26.03 -9.99 14.66
CA ASP A 72 -26.40 -10.51 15.99
C ASP A 72 -25.53 -9.90 17.10
N HIS A 73 -24.28 -9.55 16.83
CA HIS A 73 -23.38 -8.94 17.82
C HIS A 73 -23.84 -7.55 18.29
N LEU A 74 -24.80 -6.91 17.60
CA LEU A 74 -25.43 -5.67 18.05
C LEU A 74 -26.42 -5.90 19.22
N LYS A 75 -26.96 -7.12 19.31
CA LYS A 75 -27.89 -7.54 20.37
C LYS A 75 -27.17 -8.35 21.43
N ASN A 76 -26.31 -9.26 20.98
CA ASN A 76 -25.56 -10.20 21.81
C ASN A 76 -24.06 -9.88 21.73
N PHE A 77 -23.60 -9.00 22.60
CA PHE A 77 -22.21 -8.55 22.62
C PHE A 77 -21.25 -9.72 22.91
N PRO A 78 -20.38 -10.12 21.95
CA PRO A 78 -19.42 -11.19 22.19
C PRO A 78 -18.26 -10.68 23.07
N PRO A 79 -17.53 -11.59 23.75
CA PRO A 79 -16.28 -11.22 24.38
C PRO A 79 -15.25 -10.78 23.33
N CYS A 80 -14.56 -9.67 23.56
CA CYS A 80 -13.46 -9.18 22.73
C CYS A 80 -12.12 -9.56 23.40
N PRO A 81 -11.51 -10.70 23.06
CA PRO A 81 -10.28 -11.13 23.72
C PRO A 81 -9.08 -10.24 23.35
N SER A 82 -8.11 -10.15 24.25
CA SER A 82 -6.82 -9.53 23.96
C SER A 82 -6.09 -10.29 22.86
N ILE A 83 -5.50 -9.55 21.93
CA ILE A 83 -4.83 -10.11 20.76
C ILE A 83 -3.36 -10.34 21.10
N ALA A 84 -2.90 -11.58 20.96
CA ALA A 84 -1.49 -11.92 21.17
C ALA A 84 -0.61 -11.32 20.07
N ALA A 85 0.63 -10.95 20.43
CA ALA A 85 1.63 -10.54 19.47
C ALA A 85 1.84 -11.65 18.43
N GLY A 86 1.76 -11.30 17.14
CA GLY A 86 1.90 -12.27 16.06
C GLY A 86 0.64 -13.08 15.74
N CYS A 87 -0.54 -12.64 16.16
CA CYS A 87 -1.79 -13.28 15.73
C CYS A 87 -1.85 -13.44 14.20
N PHE A 88 -2.16 -14.66 13.76
CA PHE A 88 -2.35 -15.00 12.37
C PHE A 88 -3.57 -15.90 12.22
N LYS A 89 -4.69 -15.26 11.90
CA LYS A 89 -6.00 -15.88 11.64
C LYS A 89 -6.64 -15.15 10.46
N PRO A 90 -6.11 -15.38 9.23
CA PRO A 90 -6.53 -14.63 8.07
C PRO A 90 -7.99 -14.95 7.70
N ALA A 91 -8.78 -13.92 7.40
CA ALA A 91 -10.17 -14.05 7.01
C ALA A 91 -10.63 -12.88 6.15
N CYS A 92 -11.72 -13.07 5.39
CA CYS A 92 -12.51 -11.97 4.87
C CYS A 92 -13.53 -11.53 5.91
N LEU A 93 -13.43 -10.28 6.35
CA LEU A 93 -14.39 -9.67 7.26
C LEU A 93 -15.06 -8.49 6.58
N CYS A 94 -16.29 -8.19 7.00
CA CYS A 94 -17.01 -7.03 6.50
C CYS A 94 -16.16 -5.76 6.69
N LYS A 95 -16.23 -4.84 5.72
CA LYS A 95 -15.59 -3.52 5.83
C LYS A 95 -16.18 -2.73 7.00
N ASP A 96 -15.47 -1.70 7.46
CA ASP A 96 -15.98 -0.84 8.53
C ASP A 96 -17.36 -0.27 8.17
N GLY A 97 -18.28 -0.29 9.13
CA GLY A 97 -19.68 0.12 8.93
C GLY A 97 -20.58 -0.95 8.30
N TYR A 98 -20.07 -2.16 8.06
CA TYR A 98 -20.83 -3.30 7.58
C TYR A 98 -20.78 -4.46 8.60
N LEU A 99 -21.86 -5.23 8.66
CA LEU A 99 -21.95 -6.45 9.46
C LEU A 99 -22.57 -7.57 8.64
N ARG A 100 -22.16 -8.82 8.93
CA ARG A 100 -22.71 -9.98 8.23
C ARG A 100 -24.12 -10.29 8.74
N ASN A 101 -25.08 -10.31 7.84
CA ASN A 101 -26.47 -10.69 8.13
C ASN A 101 -26.64 -12.22 8.16
N ALA A 102 -27.86 -12.70 8.44
CA ALA A 102 -28.17 -14.14 8.51
C ALA A 102 -28.08 -14.85 7.14
N GLU A 103 -28.15 -14.11 6.02
CA GLU A 103 -27.91 -14.64 4.67
C GLU A 103 -26.41 -14.77 4.34
N GLY A 104 -25.53 -14.38 5.28
CA GLY A 104 -24.10 -14.40 5.07
C GLY A 104 -23.54 -13.21 4.27
N LYS A 105 -24.33 -12.16 4.02
CA LYS A 105 -23.91 -10.96 3.28
C LYS A 105 -23.50 -9.84 4.23
N CYS A 106 -22.45 -9.11 3.87
CA CYS A 106 -22.10 -7.87 4.56
C CYS A 106 -23.06 -6.75 4.13
N VAL A 107 -23.89 -6.30 5.06
CA VAL A 107 -24.83 -5.20 4.86
C VAL A 107 -24.43 -4.01 5.73
N PRO A 108 -24.77 -2.78 5.35
CA PRO A 108 -24.63 -1.61 6.22
C PRO A 108 -25.25 -1.87 7.60
N THR A 109 -24.58 -1.43 8.67
CA THR A 109 -25.00 -1.70 10.06
C THR A 109 -26.45 -1.25 10.36
N ASP A 110 -26.93 -0.19 9.71
CA ASP A 110 -28.31 0.30 9.81
C ASP A 110 -29.35 -0.67 9.24
N GLN A 111 -28.95 -1.56 8.32
CA GLN A 111 -29.80 -2.61 7.74
C GLN A 111 -29.89 -3.87 8.61
N CYS A 112 -29.09 -3.98 9.69
CA CYS A 112 -29.16 -5.12 10.61
C CYS A 112 -30.48 -5.20 11.40
N ASN A 113 -31.27 -4.13 11.42
CA ASN A 113 -32.55 -4.04 12.13
C ASN A 113 -33.78 -4.33 11.25
N ASP A 114 -33.60 -4.69 9.97
CA ASP A 114 -34.74 -5.06 9.15
C ASP A 114 -35.23 -6.46 9.54
N ASN A 115 -36.40 -6.53 10.16
CA ASN A 115 -37.11 -7.73 10.64
C ASN A 115 -37.47 -8.74 9.53
N ARG A 116 -36.86 -8.66 8.35
CA ARG A 116 -36.98 -9.64 7.25
C ARG A 116 -35.93 -10.73 7.28
N LEU A 117 -34.97 -10.71 8.20
CA LEU A 117 -34.05 -11.82 8.35
C LEU A 117 -34.77 -13.00 9.02
N PRO A 118 -34.89 -14.17 8.36
CA PRO A 118 -35.48 -15.34 8.97
C PRO A 118 -34.61 -15.75 10.17
N VAL A 119 -35.24 -15.84 11.34
CA VAL A 119 -34.67 -16.51 12.51
C VAL A 119 -34.50 -17.97 12.13
N ALA A 120 -33.26 -18.47 12.12
CA ALA A 120 -33.04 -19.90 12.05
C ALA A 120 -33.34 -20.46 13.44
N ASP A 121 -34.48 -21.16 13.55
CA ASP A 121 -34.79 -22.09 14.65
C ASP A 121 -33.87 -23.32 14.61
#